data_AF-A0A960FFS9-F1
#
_entry.id   AF-A0A960FFS9-F1
#
_cell.length_a   1.000
_cell.length_b   1.000
_cell.length_c   1.000
_cell.angle_alpha   90.00
_cell.angle_beta   90.00
_cell.angle_gamma   90.00
#
_symmetry.space_group_name_H-M   'P 1'
#
loop_
_entity.id
_entity.type
_entity.pdbx_description
1 polymer ?
#
loop_
_entity_poly.entity_id
_entity_poly.type
_entity_poly.pdbx_seq_one_letter_code
_entity_poly.pdbx_strand_id
1 'polypeptide(L)' 'MSSTRRTVDPDVIRSAAAELSVAADHVDRYRERVHGLVLPLQGGNHDDAVAAMYEAERALRTASRALERAVKLLR' A
#
# COMPACT_ATOMS: atom_id res chain seq x y z
N MET A 1 39.66 -6.81 -7.08
CA MET A 1 38.75 -5.99 -6.23
C MET A 1 37.52 -6.83 -5.91
N SER A 2 37.60 -7.69 -4.90
CA SER A 2 36.49 -8.54 -4.48
C SER A 2 35.51 -7.72 -3.66
N SER A 3 34.36 -7.39 -4.25
CA SER A 3 33.23 -6.82 -3.53
C SER A 3 32.60 -7.92 -2.69
N THR A 4 32.95 -7.99 -1.40
CA THR A 4 32.31 -8.84 -0.40
C THR A 4 30.80 -8.56 -0.41
N ARG A 5 30.00 -9.47 -0.97
CA ARG A 5 28.54 -9.46 -0.81
C ARG A 5 28.25 -9.55 0.69
N ARG A 6 27.85 -8.45 1.30
CA ARG A 6 27.30 -8.46 2.65
C ARG A 6 25.99 -9.24 2.59
N THR A 7 25.98 -10.45 3.11
CA THR A 7 24.74 -11.22 3.32
C THR A 7 23.88 -10.45 4.31
N VAL A 8 22.66 -10.10 3.90
CA VAL A 8 21.69 -9.44 4.79
C VAL A 8 21.28 -10.43 5.88
N ASP A 9 21.21 -9.94 7.12
CA ASP A 9 20.81 -10.74 8.27
C ASP A 9 19.37 -11.28 8.08
N PRO A 10 19.14 -12.60 8.24
CA PRO A 10 17.80 -13.18 8.16
C PRO A 10 16.76 -12.54 9.09
N ASP A 11 17.15 -12.01 10.25
CA ASP A 11 16.24 -11.31 11.16
C ASP A 11 15.77 -9.96 10.58
N VAL A 12 16.65 -9.26 9.86
CA VAL A 12 16.31 -8.02 9.16
C VAL A 12 15.28 -8.30 8.07
N ILE A 13 15.44 -9.40 7.33
CA ILE A 13 14.48 -9.81 6.29
C ILE A 13 13.12 -10.13 6.90
N ARG A 14 13.09 -10.89 8.01
CA ARG A 14 11.83 -11.22 8.73
C ARG A 14 11.13 -9.98 9.25
N SER A 15 11.86 -9.07 9.90
CA SER A 15 11.33 -7.82 10.42
C SER A 15 10.77 -6.96 9.28
N ALA A 16 11.50 -6.80 8.18
CA ALA A 16 11.03 -6.05 7.02
C ALA A 16 9.75 -6.65 6.42
N ALA A 17 9.67 -7.98 6.29
CA ALA A 17 8.47 -8.65 5.78
C ALA A 17 7.25 -8.45 6.70
N ALA A 18 7.45 -8.46 8.02
CA ALA A 18 6.38 -8.19 8.99
C ALA A 18 5.88 -6.74 8.88
N GLU A 19 6.77 -5.76 8.88
CA GLU A 19 6.43 -4.34 8.75
C GLU A 19 5.70 -4.05 7.43
N LEU A 20 6.17 -4.61 6.31
CA LEU A 20 5.52 -4.45 5.01
C LEU A 20 4.13 -5.10 4.97
N SER A 21 3.93 -6.21 5.69
CA SER A 21 2.61 -6.84 5.82
C SER A 21 1.65 -5.94 6.58
N VAL A 22 2.09 -5.36 7.71
CA VAL A 22 1.31 -4.41 8.49
C VAL A 22 0.97 -3.16 7.66
N ALA A 23 1.94 -2.65 6.89
CA ALA A 23 1.73 -1.53 5.99
C ALA A 23 0.68 -1.84 4.91
N ALA A 24 0.72 -3.03 4.31
CA ALA A 24 -0.26 -3.46 3.30
C ALA A 24 -1.68 -3.45 3.87
N ASP A 25 -1.87 -3.98 5.08
CA ASP A 25 -3.15 -3.99 5.79
C ASP A 25 -3.66 -2.56 6.06
N HIS A 26 -2.79 -1.66 6.51
CA HIS A 26 -3.18 -0.27 6.75
C HIS A 26 -3.55 0.47 5.48
N VAL A 27 -2.78 0.29 4.40
CA VAL A 27 -3.08 0.89 3.10
C VAL A 27 -4.42 0.40 2.57
N ASP A 28 -4.74 -0.89 2.74
CA ASP A 28 -6.04 -1.43 2.30
C ASP A 28 -7.21 -0.85 3.12
N ARG A 29 -7.07 -0.73 4.45
CA ARG A 29 -8.07 -0.03 5.28
C ARG A 29 -8.24 1.43 4.88
N TYR A 30 -7.17 2.12 4.50
CA TYR A 30 -7.26 3.49 4.01
C TYR A 30 -7.96 3.57 2.66
N ARG A 31 -7.72 2.62 1.76
CA ARG A 31 -8.46 2.48 0.49
C ARG A 31 -9.96 2.36 0.74
N GLU A 32 -10.36 1.48 1.67
CA GLU A 32 -11.77 1.29 2.04
C GLU A 32 -12.39 2.55 2.63
N ARG A 33 -11.67 3.26 3.50
CA ARG A 33 -12.12 4.53 4.08
C ARG A 33 -12.33 5.60 3.01
N VAL A 34 -11.39 5.75 2.07
CA VAL A 34 -11.55 6.70 0.94
C VAL A 34 -12.76 6.32 0.10
N HIS A 35 -12.91 5.04 -0.25
CA HIS A 35 -14.07 4.57 -0.99
C HIS A 35 -15.40 4.87 -0.29
N GLY A 36 -15.47 4.64 1.03
CA GLY A 36 -16.65 4.94 1.84
C GLY A 36 -17.01 6.43 1.91
N LEU A 37 -16.03 7.33 1.80
CA LEU A 37 -16.26 8.79 1.74
C LEU A 37 -16.82 9.24 0.39
N VAL A 38 -16.54 8.51 -0.69
CA VAL A 38 -17.02 8.87 -2.04
C VAL A 38 -18.53 8.67 -2.16
N LEU A 39 -19.07 7.57 -1.62
CA LEU A 39 -20.47 7.18 -1.77
C LEU A 39 -21.49 8.30 -1.44
N PRO A 40 -21.41 9.00 -0.29
CA PRO A 40 -22.37 10.06 0.05
C PRO A 40 -22.21 11.34 -0.77
N LEU A 41 -21.10 11.51 -1.49
CA LEU A 41 -20.79 12.73 -2.26
C LEU A 41 -21.17 12.61 -3.74
N GLN A 42 -21.59 11.42 -4.19
CA GLN A 42 -22.01 11.19 -5.57
C GLN A 42 -23.29 11.95 -5.92
N GLY A 43 -23.30 12.59 -7.10
CA GLY A 43 -24.47 13.34 -7.61
C GLY A 43 -24.67 14.72 -6.99
N GLY A 44 -23.73 15.19 -6.17
CA GLY A 44 -23.68 16.56 -5.65
C GLY A 44 -22.68 17.45 -6.41
N ASN A 45 -22.45 18.67 -5.92
CA ASN A 45 -21.55 19.66 -6.54
C ASN A 45 -20.05 19.41 -6.25
N HIS A 46 -19.65 18.15 -6.08
CA HIS A 46 -18.31 17.76 -5.63
C HIS A 46 -17.59 16.82 -6.61
N ASP A 47 -17.98 16.84 -7.88
CA ASP A 47 -17.49 15.90 -8.90
C ASP A 47 -15.96 15.87 -9.01
N ASP A 48 -15.29 17.02 -8.97
CA ASP A 48 -13.82 17.10 -9.02
C ASP A 48 -13.17 16.46 -7.78
N ALA A 49 -13.73 16.67 -6.60
CA ALA A 49 -13.24 16.06 -5.37
C ALA A 49 -13.47 14.54 -5.39
N VAL A 50 -14.64 14.09 -5.87
CA VAL A 50 -14.97 12.67 -6.06
C VAL A 50 -14.00 12.01 -7.04
N ALA A 51 -13.68 12.67 -8.14
CA ALA A 51 -12.69 12.19 -9.10
C ALA A 51 -11.31 12.01 -8.45
N ALA A 52 -10.83 13.01 -7.71
CA ALA A 52 -9.56 12.94 -6.99
C ALA A 52 -9.55 11.82 -5.92
N MET A 53 -10.66 11.59 -5.23
CA MET A 53 -10.79 10.49 -4.27
C MET A 53 -10.73 9.11 -4.95
N TYR A 54 -11.33 8.94 -6.12
CA TYR A 54 -11.18 7.71 -6.90
C TYR A 54 -9.75 7.48 -7.39
N GLU A 55 -9.04 8.53 -7.77
CA GLU A 55 -7.62 8.45 -8.10
C GLU A 55 -6.79 8.01 -6.89
N ALA A 56 -7.03 8.60 -5.72
CA ALA A 56 -6.39 8.20 -4.47
C ALA A 56 -6.70 6.74 -4.11
N GLU A 57 -7.96 6.29 -4.23
CA GLU A 57 -8.37 4.90 -4.01
C GLU A 57 -7.57 3.93 -4.91
N ARG A 58 -7.43 4.25 -6.21
CA ARG A 58 -6.66 3.44 -7.17
C ARG A 58 -5.17 3.42 -6.84
N ALA A 59 -4.60 4.54 -6.41
CA ALA A 59 -3.21 4.63 -5.99
C ALA A 59 -2.95 3.77 -4.74
N LEU A 60 -3.83 3.83 -3.74
CA LEU A 60 -3.75 3.01 -2.53
C LEU A 60 -3.84 1.51 -2.86
N ARG A 61 -4.76 1.11 -3.75
CA ARG A 61 -4.84 -0.28 -4.24
C ARG A 61 -3.54 -0.75 -4.88
N THR A 62 -2.92 0.10 -5.69
CA THR A 62 -1.63 -0.20 -6.33
C THR A 62 -0.51 -0.32 -5.30
N ALA A 63 -0.47 0.58 -4.31
CA ALA A 63 0.50 0.53 -3.23
C ALA A 63 0.37 -0.74 -2.38
N SER A 64 -0.85 -1.12 -1.98
CA SER A 64 -1.10 -2.36 -1.23
C SER A 64 -0.58 -3.60 -1.98
N ARG A 65 -0.88 -3.72 -3.28
CA ARG A 65 -0.37 -4.83 -4.12
C ARG A 65 1.15 -4.85 -4.22
N ALA A 66 1.80 -3.68 -4.29
CA ALA A 66 3.25 -3.58 -4.32
C ALA A 66 3.89 -4.03 -3.00
N LEU A 67 3.28 -3.66 -1.86
CA LEU A 67 3.71 -4.10 -0.53
C LEU A 67 3.54 -5.61 -0.37
N GLU A 68 2.39 -6.17 -0.73
CA GLU A 68 2.17 -7.63 -0.71
C GLU A 68 3.19 -8.38 -1.58
N ARG A 69 3.51 -7.83 -2.76
CA ARG A 69 4.55 -8.40 -3.63
C ARG A 69 5.91 -8.38 -2.95
N ALA A 70 6.28 -7.28 -2.29
CA ALA A 70 7.53 -7.20 -1.56
C ALA A 70 7.59 -8.23 -0.41
N VAL A 71 6.50 -8.39 0.34
CA VAL A 71 6.39 -9.43 1.38
C VAL A 71 6.62 -10.83 0.80
N LYS A 72 6.02 -11.16 -0.36
CA LYS A 72 6.21 -12.44 -1.03
C LYS A 72 7.65 -12.68 -1.49
N LEU A 73 8.40 -11.63 -1.82
CA LEU A 73 9.80 -11.71 -2.25
C LEU A 73 10.80 -11.83 -1.08
N LEU A 74 10.37 -11.50 0.14
CA LEU A 74 11.18 -11.58 1.36
C LEU A 74 10.95 -12.89 2.15
N ARG A 75 9.94 -13.68 1.77
CA ARG A 75 9.67 -15.02 2.32
C ARG A 75 10.42 -16.07 1.51
#